data_AF-G0A3Z3-F1
#
_entry.id   AF-G0A3Z3-F1
#
_cell.length_a   1.000
_cell.length_b   1.000
_cell.length_c   1.000
_cell.angle_alpha   90.00
_cell.angle_beta   90.00
_cell.angle_gamma   90.00
#
_symmetry.space_group_name_H-M   'P 1'
#
loop_
_entity.id
_entity.type
_entity.pdbx_description
1 polymer ?
#
loop_
_entity_poly.entity_id
_entity_poly.type
_entity_poly.pdbx_seq_one_letter_code
_entity_poly.pdbx_strand_id
1 'polypeptide(L)'
;MSDLMEPDVLIRILITWIIIFALSFFFGKRFSLLSKTTLLHSIIRFAIVWTSLAILIFVSKRQYIDLFLPYLTFVIHLIQEDYKATLSLAGNKGELIQLTAVLNHSVARLQQNTVMSTFIDSLHFIMAQALLFSILFSWPVKRFRSRLKLLLLGVPLALILAGLTTPMLLAGLNETAFQHMDNAYFESSQHSWLLSWMWLVENAGNWFQNVVLALLGGAILQRIQASNRTRG
;
A
#
# COMPACT_ATOMS: atom_id res chain seq x y z
N MET A 1 19.97 -5.13 -27.85
CA MET A 1 18.67 -5.70 -28.28
C MET A 1 17.61 -4.92 -27.53
N SER A 2 16.72 -4.25 -28.24
CA SER A 2 15.63 -3.48 -27.65
C SER A 2 14.65 -4.45 -27.00
N ASP A 3 14.72 -4.58 -25.67
CA ASP A 3 13.66 -5.20 -24.88
C ASP A 3 12.38 -4.42 -25.14
N LEU A 4 11.57 -4.96 -26.04
CA LEU A 4 10.18 -4.55 -26.18
C LEU A 4 9.56 -4.77 -24.81
N MET A 5 9.08 -3.67 -24.22
CA MET A 5 8.34 -3.66 -22.97
C MET A 5 7.38 -4.86 -22.95
N GLU A 6 7.53 -5.76 -21.98
CA GLU A 6 6.68 -6.94 -21.90
C GLU A 6 5.20 -6.51 -21.95
N PRO A 7 4.33 -7.22 -22.69
CA PRO A 7 2.92 -6.86 -22.84
C PRO A 7 2.20 -6.64 -21.50
N ASP A 8 2.65 -7.32 -20.44
CA ASP A 8 2.15 -7.12 -19.07
C ASP A 8 2.44 -5.74 -18.50
N VAL A 9 3.61 -5.16 -18.82
CA VAL A 9 3.96 -3.79 -18.41
C VAL A 9 3.07 -2.78 -19.12
N LEU A 10 2.80 -2.98 -20.41
CA LEU A 10 1.88 -2.13 -21.18
C LEU A 10 0.45 -2.19 -20.63
N ILE A 11 -0.04 -3.38 -20.27
CA ILE A 11 -1.37 -3.55 -19.65
C ILE A 11 -1.42 -2.83 -18.29
N ARG A 12 -0.37 -2.93 -17.46
CA ARG A 12 -0.31 -2.23 -16.15
C ARG A 12 -0.32 -0.72 -16.29
N ILE A 13 0.42 -0.19 -17.27
CA ILE A 13 0.42 1.24 -17.60
C ILE A 13 -0.97 1.66 -18.06
N LEU A 14 -1.60 0.88 -18.96
CA LEU A 14 -2.94 1.14 -19.45
C LEU A 14 -3.98 1.20 -18.32
N ILE A 15 -3.96 0.22 -17.40
CA ILE A 15 -4.86 0.18 -16.24
C ILE A 15 -4.64 1.41 -15.35
N THR A 16 -3.39 1.78 -15.09
CA THR A 16 -3.05 2.97 -14.30
C THR A 16 -3.65 4.23 -14.94
N TRP A 17 -3.51 4.39 -16.26
CA TRP A 17 -4.07 5.54 -16.99
C TRP A 17 -5.60 5.51 -17.06
N ILE A 18 -6.23 4.35 -17.23
CA ILE A 18 -7.69 4.21 -17.18
C ILE A 18 -8.21 4.71 -15.83
N ILE A 19 -7.54 4.35 -14.73
CA ILE A 19 -7.99 4.76 -13.41
C ILE A 19 -7.70 6.23 -13.17
N ILE A 20 -6.52 6.77 -13.56
CA ILE A 20 -6.25 8.21 -13.53
C ILE A 20 -7.31 8.99 -14.33
N PHE A 21 -7.68 8.49 -15.50
CA PHE A 21 -8.71 9.10 -16.34
C PHE A 21 -10.09 9.04 -15.68
N ALA A 22 -10.49 7.89 -15.13
CA ALA A 22 -11.74 7.74 -14.40
C ALA A 22 -11.80 8.69 -13.19
N LEU A 23 -10.71 8.77 -12.42
CA LEU A 23 -10.59 9.67 -11.27
C LEU A 23 -10.66 11.14 -11.73
N SER A 24 -9.99 11.50 -12.81
CA SER A 24 -10.06 12.84 -13.41
C SER A 24 -11.46 13.16 -13.95
N PHE A 25 -12.19 12.17 -14.47
CA PHE A 25 -13.55 12.35 -14.94
C PHE A 25 -14.54 12.57 -13.78
N PHE A 26 -14.48 11.72 -12.74
CA PHE A 26 -15.37 11.80 -11.58
C PHE A 26 -15.07 13.00 -10.67
N PHE A 27 -13.80 13.38 -10.53
CA PHE A 27 -13.39 14.45 -9.61
C PHE A 27 -12.96 15.74 -10.32
N GLY A 28 -12.67 15.72 -11.63
CA GLY A 28 -12.14 16.87 -12.37
C GLY A 28 -13.08 18.07 -12.39
N LYS A 29 -14.39 17.86 -12.56
CA LYS A 29 -15.39 18.94 -12.43
C LYS A 29 -15.39 19.59 -11.05
N ARG A 30 -14.95 18.89 -10.01
CA ARG A 30 -14.88 19.44 -8.65
C ARG A 30 -13.57 20.17 -8.41
N PHE A 31 -12.47 19.64 -8.93
CA PHE A 31 -11.18 20.33 -8.90
C PHE A 31 -11.20 21.61 -9.74
N SER A 32 -11.92 21.62 -10.88
CA SER A 32 -12.08 22.82 -11.72
C SER A 32 -12.89 23.93 -11.05
N LEU A 33 -13.69 23.61 -10.02
CA LEU A 33 -14.44 24.58 -9.22
C LEU A 33 -13.62 25.16 -8.05
N LEU A 34 -12.44 24.60 -7.77
CA LEU A 34 -11.58 25.13 -6.71
C LEU A 34 -10.85 26.39 -7.20
N SER A 35 -10.85 27.43 -6.38
CA SER A 35 -10.03 28.61 -6.65
C SER A 35 -8.54 28.25 -6.65
N LYS A 36 -7.74 28.96 -7.46
CA LYS A 36 -6.26 28.83 -7.45
C LYS A 36 -5.68 28.96 -6.04
N THR A 37 -6.24 29.85 -5.23
CA THR A 37 -5.85 30.04 -3.82
C THR A 37 -6.14 28.82 -2.96
N THR A 38 -7.27 28.13 -3.16
CA THR A 38 -7.61 26.91 -2.42
C THR A 38 -6.69 25.75 -2.79
N LEU A 39 -6.34 25.63 -4.08
CA LEU A 39 -5.36 24.65 -4.54
C LEU A 39 -3.98 24.89 -3.93
N LEU A 40 -3.48 26.14 -4.00
CA LEU A 40 -2.19 26.51 -3.42
C LEU A 40 -2.12 26.21 -1.91
N HIS A 41 -3.16 26.58 -1.15
CA HIS A 41 -3.24 26.26 0.28
C HIS A 41 -3.25 24.75 0.56
N SER A 42 -3.88 23.96 -0.31
CA SER A 42 -3.92 22.50 -0.16
C SER A 42 -2.55 21.89 -0.42
N ILE A 43 -1.82 22.39 -1.43
CA ILE A 43 -0.45 21.95 -1.75
C ILE A 43 0.52 22.29 -0.61
N ILE A 44 0.49 23.54 -0.12
CA ILE A 44 1.36 23.95 1.01
C ILE A 44 1.05 23.12 2.25
N ARG A 45 -0.24 22.94 2.57
CA ARG A 45 -0.66 22.09 3.69
C ARG A 45 -0.21 20.65 3.52
N PHE A 46 -0.33 20.10 2.32
CA PHE A 46 0.16 18.76 2.00
C PHE A 46 1.66 18.64 2.26
N ALA A 47 2.47 19.57 1.73
CA ALA A 47 3.92 19.53 1.89
C ALA A 47 4.33 19.60 3.37
N ILE A 48 3.72 20.49 4.15
CA ILE A 48 3.98 20.63 5.58
C ILE A 48 3.59 19.35 6.33
N VAL A 49 2.37 18.87 6.13
CA VAL A 49 1.84 17.70 6.86
C VAL A 49 2.60 16.44 6.48
N TRP A 50 2.93 16.25 5.21
CA TRP A 50 3.71 15.11 4.74
C TRP A 50 5.10 15.10 5.36
N THR A 51 5.78 16.24 5.37
CA THR A 51 7.10 16.37 6.01
C THR A 51 7.01 16.09 7.52
N SER A 52 6.02 16.68 8.21
CA SER A 52 5.83 16.46 9.64
C SER A 52 5.50 15.01 9.99
N LEU A 53 4.60 14.37 9.24
CA LEU A 53 4.24 12.97 9.45
C LEU A 53 5.39 12.03 9.09
N ALA A 54 6.12 12.29 8.01
CA ALA A 54 7.29 11.51 7.64
C ALA A 54 8.35 11.57 8.75
N ILE A 55 8.65 12.74 9.29
CA ILE A 55 9.58 12.90 10.42
C ILE A 55 9.06 12.19 11.66
N LEU A 56 7.79 12.41 12.03
CA LEU A 56 7.21 11.80 13.24
C LEU A 56 7.23 10.27 13.17
N ILE A 57 6.77 9.70 12.05
CA ILE A 57 6.76 8.24 11.88
C ILE A 57 8.18 7.71 11.74
N PHE A 58 9.10 8.43 11.12
CA PHE A 58 10.51 8.01 11.04
C PHE A 58 11.17 7.91 12.42
N VAL A 59 10.92 8.89 13.31
CA VAL A 59 11.43 8.88 14.69
C VAL A 59 10.77 7.76 15.53
N SER A 60 9.48 7.51 15.32
CA SER A 60 8.71 6.48 16.01
C SER A 60 8.54 5.19 15.21
N LYS A 61 9.44 4.90 14.25
CA LYS A 61 9.22 3.88 13.21
C LYS A 61 8.98 2.49 13.78
N ARG A 62 9.76 2.12 14.79
CA ARG A 62 9.69 0.81 15.42
C ARG A 62 8.32 0.60 16.09
N GLN A 63 7.93 1.52 16.96
CA GLN A 63 6.63 1.46 17.64
C GLN A 63 5.48 1.49 16.65
N TYR A 64 5.61 2.29 15.59
CA TYR A 64 4.58 2.40 14.56
C TYR A 64 4.41 1.08 13.80
N ILE A 65 5.49 0.42 13.37
CA ILE A 65 5.41 -0.84 12.63
C ILE A 65 5.01 -2.00 13.54
N ASP A 66 5.51 -2.05 14.77
CA ASP A 66 5.15 -3.08 15.75
C ASP A 66 3.63 -3.17 15.96
N LEU A 67 2.91 -2.04 15.90
CA LEU A 67 1.44 -2.01 15.96
C LEU A 67 0.77 -2.71 14.78
N PHE A 68 1.40 -2.71 13.61
CA PHE A 68 0.87 -3.32 12.38
C PHE A 68 1.33 -4.76 12.19
N LEU A 69 2.43 -5.21 12.80
CA LEU A 69 2.97 -6.57 12.61
C LEU A 69 1.93 -7.69 12.78
N PRO A 70 1.05 -7.68 13.81
CA PRO A 70 0.04 -8.72 13.95
C PRO A 70 -0.94 -8.75 12.77
N TYR A 71 -1.38 -7.57 12.32
CA TYR A 71 -2.27 -7.44 11.16
C TYR A 71 -1.58 -7.87 9.86
N LEU A 72 -0.33 -7.44 9.65
CA LEU A 72 0.44 -7.84 8.48
C LEU A 72 0.67 -9.35 8.43
N THR A 73 0.99 -9.96 9.58
CA THR A 73 1.16 -11.43 9.71
C THR A 73 -0.14 -12.15 9.38
N PHE A 74 -1.26 -11.66 9.92
CA PHE A 74 -2.59 -12.18 9.61
C PHE A 74 -2.89 -12.13 8.10
N VAL A 75 -2.61 -11.01 7.43
CA VAL A 75 -2.82 -10.90 5.99
C VAL A 75 -1.95 -11.90 5.23
N ILE A 76 -0.67 -12.09 5.60
CA ILE A 76 0.18 -13.10 4.96
C ILE A 76 -0.40 -14.51 5.12
N HIS A 77 -0.89 -14.88 6.30
CA HIS A 77 -1.55 -16.18 6.50
C HIS A 77 -2.84 -16.34 5.68
N LEU A 78 -3.53 -15.25 5.33
CA LEU A 78 -4.69 -15.32 4.44
C LEU A 78 -4.32 -15.53 2.97
N ILE A 79 -3.15 -15.06 2.54
CA ILE A 79 -2.74 -15.09 1.13
C ILE A 79 -1.76 -16.22 0.80
N GLN A 80 -1.23 -16.92 1.81
CA GLN A 80 -0.20 -17.95 1.66
C GLN A 80 -0.59 -19.20 2.45
N GLU A 81 -0.78 -20.30 1.73
CA GLU A 81 -1.09 -21.61 2.32
C GLU A 81 0.16 -22.49 2.44
N ASP A 82 1.17 -22.25 1.59
CA ASP A 82 2.34 -23.13 1.44
C ASP A 82 3.36 -22.99 2.57
N TYR A 83 3.35 -21.87 3.30
CA TYR A 83 4.27 -21.65 4.41
C TYR A 83 3.63 -20.92 5.59
N LYS A 84 4.17 -21.19 6.78
CA LYS A 84 3.94 -20.38 7.97
C LYS A 84 4.84 -19.16 7.94
N ALA A 85 4.24 -17.99 8.06
CA ALA A 85 4.93 -16.71 8.10
C ALA A 85 5.04 -16.17 9.54
N THR A 86 6.20 -15.64 9.91
CA THR A 86 6.35 -14.74 11.05
C THR A 86 7.00 -13.44 10.60
N LEU A 87 6.48 -12.32 11.07
CA LEU A 87 7.05 -11.01 10.80
C LEU A 87 7.78 -10.47 12.03
N SER A 88 8.95 -9.88 11.79
CA SER A 88 9.72 -9.19 12.81
C SER A 88 10.37 -7.94 12.22
N LEU A 89 10.80 -7.03 13.10
CA LEU A 89 11.67 -5.93 12.72
C LEU A 89 13.12 -6.38 12.83
N ALA A 90 13.88 -6.15 11.76
CA ALA A 90 15.31 -6.43 11.67
C ALA A 90 16.11 -5.16 11.41
N GLY A 91 17.44 -5.27 11.48
CA GLY A 91 18.37 -4.16 11.31
C GLY A 91 18.46 -3.24 12.53
N ASN A 92 19.34 -2.24 12.45
CA ASN A 92 19.53 -1.30 13.55
C ASN A 92 18.31 -0.38 13.64
N LYS A 93 17.67 -0.32 14.82
CA LYS A 93 16.47 0.52 15.07
C LYS A 93 15.23 0.16 14.22
N GLY A 94 15.12 -1.03 13.63
CA GLY A 94 13.94 -1.45 12.85
C GLY A 94 13.86 -0.84 11.46
N GLU A 95 14.99 -0.86 10.74
CA GLU A 95 15.10 -0.41 9.35
C GLU A 95 14.46 -1.37 8.36
N LEU A 96 14.39 -2.65 8.72
CA LEU A 96 13.89 -3.71 7.85
C LEU A 96 12.68 -4.38 8.48
N ILE A 97 11.69 -4.70 7.64
CA ILE A 97 10.62 -5.64 7.98
C ILE A 97 11.05 -6.99 7.41
N GLN A 98 11.26 -7.96 8.30
CA GLN A 98 11.66 -9.31 7.94
C GLN A 98 10.44 -10.23 7.93
N LEU A 99 10.30 -11.00 6.86
CA LEU A 99 9.43 -12.17 6.80
C LEU A 99 10.29 -13.41 6.96
N THR A 100 9.98 -14.23 7.96
CA THR A 100 10.51 -15.59 8.07
C THR A 100 9.42 -16.57 7.65
N ALA A 101 9.66 -17.30 6.56
CA ALA A 101 8.76 -18.31 6.02
C ALA A 101 9.29 -19.71 6.34
N VAL A 102 8.39 -20.60 6.78
CA VAL A 102 8.69 -22.01 7.03
C VAL A 102 7.72 -22.85 6.22
N LEU A 103 8.23 -23.64 5.26
CA LEU A 103 7.38 -24.46 4.38
C LEU A 103 6.54 -25.47 5.19
N ASN A 104 5.24 -25.49 4.91
CA ASN A 104 4.27 -26.38 5.55
C ASN A 104 4.34 -27.80 5.00
N HIS A 105 4.77 -27.97 3.75
CA HIS A 105 4.95 -29.25 3.08
C HIS A 105 6.15 -29.19 2.14
N SER A 106 6.64 -30.34 1.68
CA SER A 106 7.71 -30.39 0.69
C SER A 106 7.17 -29.98 -0.67
N VAL A 107 7.84 -29.03 -1.32
CA VAL A 107 7.51 -28.60 -2.68
C VAL A 107 8.72 -28.85 -3.56
N ALA A 108 8.55 -29.71 -4.56
CA ALA A 108 9.62 -30.16 -5.45
C ALA A 108 10.86 -30.67 -4.67
N ARG A 109 12.00 -29.99 -4.73
CA ARG A 109 13.25 -30.36 -4.02
C ARG A 109 13.38 -29.71 -2.65
N LEU A 110 12.51 -28.76 -2.32
CA LEU A 110 12.50 -28.10 -1.02
C LEU A 110 11.79 -29.00 0.00
N GLN A 111 12.47 -29.30 1.10
CA GLN A 111 11.92 -30.12 2.16
C GLN A 111 10.99 -29.30 3.05
N GLN A 112 9.97 -29.95 3.61
CA GLN A 112 9.18 -29.39 4.70
C GLN A 112 10.09 -28.83 5.80
N ASN A 113 9.67 -27.71 6.41
CA ASN A 113 10.45 -26.96 7.40
C ASN A 113 11.70 -26.24 6.87
N THR A 114 11.88 -26.17 5.54
CA THR A 114 12.87 -25.24 4.98
C THR A 114 12.50 -23.82 5.39
N VAL A 115 13.47 -23.11 5.98
CA VAL A 115 13.32 -21.75 6.48
C VAL A 115 13.91 -20.78 5.47
N MET A 116 13.14 -19.76 5.13
CA MET A 116 13.57 -18.66 4.27
C MET A 116 13.29 -17.32 4.93
N SER A 117 14.14 -16.34 4.68
CA SER A 117 13.94 -14.98 5.18
C SER A 117 14.04 -13.97 4.05
N THR A 118 13.04 -13.09 3.96
CA THR A 118 13.04 -11.95 3.05
C THR A 118 12.86 -10.65 3.82
N PHE A 119 13.31 -9.56 3.21
CA PHE A 119 13.38 -8.26 3.85
C PHE A 119 12.85 -7.18 2.91
N ILE A 120 12.17 -6.19 3.48
CA ILE A 120 11.89 -4.92 2.82
C ILE A 120 12.32 -3.77 3.70
N ASP A 121 12.66 -2.64 3.09
CA ASP A 121 12.89 -1.41 3.84
C ASP A 121 11.56 -0.93 4.48
N SER A 122 11.61 -0.69 5.79
CA SER A 122 10.52 -0.13 6.59
C SER A 122 9.96 1.19 6.03
N LEU A 123 10.78 1.96 5.30
CA LEU A 123 10.38 3.20 4.64
C LEU A 123 9.29 2.98 3.59
N HIS A 124 9.28 1.83 2.89
CA HIS A 124 8.20 1.53 1.93
C HIS A 124 6.83 1.52 2.60
N PHE A 125 6.76 0.93 3.79
CA PHE A 125 5.54 0.92 4.60
C PHE A 125 5.23 2.32 5.15
N ILE A 126 6.21 2.96 5.79
CA ILE A 126 6.02 4.25 6.49
C ILE A 126 5.61 5.36 5.52
N MET A 127 6.30 5.48 4.39
CA MET A 127 6.07 6.55 3.43
C MET A 127 4.69 6.42 2.78
N ALA A 128 4.23 5.20 2.52
CA ALA A 128 2.88 4.96 2.02
C ALA A 128 1.83 5.45 3.03
N GLN A 129 1.97 5.13 4.32
CA GLN A 129 1.02 5.58 5.34
C GLN A 129 1.05 7.10 5.53
N ALA A 130 2.25 7.70 5.59
CA ALA A 130 2.41 9.15 5.69
C ALA A 130 1.75 9.86 4.51
N LEU A 131 1.91 9.33 3.28
CA LEU A 131 1.30 9.88 2.08
C LEU A 131 -0.23 9.86 2.16
N LEU A 132 -0.84 8.74 2.54
CA LEU A 132 -2.31 8.62 2.69
C LEU A 132 -2.86 9.70 3.61
N PHE A 133 -2.35 9.79 4.83
CA PHE A 133 -2.83 10.76 5.82
C PHE A 133 -2.56 12.20 5.40
N SER A 134 -1.48 12.45 4.64
CA SER A 134 -1.18 13.78 4.10
C SER A 134 -2.19 14.21 3.05
N ILE A 135 -2.60 13.31 2.14
CA ILE A 135 -3.65 13.59 1.15
C ILE A 135 -5.00 13.82 1.86
N LEU A 136 -5.35 12.96 2.83
CA LEU A 136 -6.60 13.10 3.58
C LEU A 136 -6.64 14.39 4.42
N PHE A 137 -5.53 14.79 5.01
CA PHE A 137 -5.45 16.01 5.81
C PHE A 137 -5.50 17.27 4.94
N SER A 138 -4.79 17.26 3.80
CA SER A 138 -4.75 18.37 2.86
C SER A 138 -6.05 18.52 2.06
N TRP A 139 -6.92 17.51 2.08
CA TRP A 139 -8.17 17.49 1.36
C TRP A 139 -9.01 18.77 1.58
N PRO A 140 -9.57 19.37 0.52
CA PRO A 140 -10.24 20.67 0.58
C PRO A 140 -11.62 20.58 1.25
N VAL A 141 -11.63 20.46 2.58
CA VAL A 141 -12.84 20.38 3.41
C VAL A 141 -13.06 21.69 4.17
N LYS A 142 -14.29 22.24 4.11
CA LYS A 142 -14.63 23.54 4.72
C LYS A 142 -14.66 23.55 6.25
N ARG A 143 -15.05 22.43 6.89
CA ARG A 143 -15.26 22.35 8.35
C ARG A 143 -14.24 21.42 9.02
N PHE A 144 -13.67 21.86 10.15
CA PHE A 144 -12.70 21.05 10.92
C PHE A 144 -13.27 19.69 11.34
N ARG A 145 -14.52 19.63 11.81
CA ARG A 145 -15.21 18.37 12.16
C ARG A 145 -15.24 17.37 11.00
N SER A 146 -15.34 17.85 9.76
CA SER A 146 -15.35 16.98 8.58
C SER A 146 -13.96 16.50 8.20
N ARG A 147 -12.92 17.31 8.46
CA ARG A 147 -11.53 16.85 8.36
C ARG A 147 -11.24 15.77 9.39
N LEU A 148 -11.68 15.92 10.64
CA LEU A 148 -11.49 14.88 11.67
C LEU A 148 -12.17 13.56 11.28
N LYS A 149 -13.41 13.61 10.76
CA LYS A 149 -14.08 12.42 10.21
C LYS A 149 -13.29 11.76 9.08
N LEU A 150 -12.69 12.56 8.19
CA LEU A 150 -11.87 12.06 7.09
C LEU A 150 -10.60 11.36 7.59
N LEU A 151 -9.95 11.92 8.61
CA LEU A 151 -8.77 11.33 9.24
C LEU A 151 -9.12 10.04 10.00
N LEU A 152 -10.25 10.01 10.70
CA LEU A 152 -10.76 8.78 11.34
C LEU A 152 -11.06 7.69 10.31
N LEU A 153 -11.63 8.06 9.16
CA LEU A 153 -11.81 7.15 8.03
C LEU A 153 -10.46 6.74 7.40
N GLY A 154 -9.42 7.55 7.56
CA GLY A 154 -8.07 7.21 7.15
C GLY A 154 -7.49 6.00 7.86
N VAL A 155 -7.92 5.69 9.09
CA VAL A 155 -7.44 4.52 9.85
C VAL A 155 -7.80 3.19 9.18
N PRO A 156 -9.06 2.88 8.85
CA PRO A 156 -9.37 1.66 8.11
C PRO A 156 -8.77 1.66 6.70
N LEU A 157 -8.65 2.82 6.04
CA LEU A 157 -7.98 2.91 4.74
C LEU A 157 -6.47 2.61 4.84
N ALA A 158 -5.82 3.03 5.91
CA ALA A 158 -4.42 2.72 6.21
C ALA A 158 -4.19 1.22 6.42
N LEU A 159 -5.12 0.53 7.09
CA LEU A 159 -5.08 -0.93 7.22
C LEU A 159 -5.26 -1.62 5.87
N ILE A 160 -6.20 -1.17 5.04
CA ILE A 160 -6.37 -1.71 3.68
C ILE A 160 -5.09 -1.49 2.86
N LEU A 161 -4.53 -0.27 2.89
CA LEU A 161 -3.26 0.04 2.21
C LEU A 161 -2.14 -0.87 2.70
N ALA A 162 -1.98 -1.01 4.01
CA ALA A 162 -0.96 -1.87 4.62
C ALA A 162 -1.11 -3.33 4.16
N GLY A 163 -2.33 -3.87 4.15
CA GLY A 163 -2.62 -5.24 3.75
C GLY A 163 -2.38 -5.51 2.27
N LEU A 164 -2.64 -4.51 1.41
CA LEU A 164 -2.44 -4.62 -0.04
C LEU A 164 -1.02 -4.34 -0.51
N THR A 165 -0.11 -3.93 0.39
CA THR A 165 1.26 -3.54 0.03
C THR A 165 2.29 -4.46 0.66
N THR A 166 2.58 -4.29 1.94
CA THR A 166 3.68 -4.96 2.64
C THR A 166 3.59 -6.49 2.61
N PRO A 167 2.44 -7.13 2.92
CA PRO A 167 2.30 -8.59 2.84
C PRO A 167 2.57 -9.12 1.44
N MET A 168 2.04 -8.43 0.43
CA MET A 168 2.16 -8.84 -0.97
C MET A 168 3.61 -8.71 -1.46
N LEU A 169 4.29 -7.63 -1.05
CA LEU A 169 5.69 -7.42 -1.36
C LEU A 169 6.58 -8.49 -0.71
N LEU A 170 6.42 -8.72 0.59
CA LEU A 170 7.22 -9.71 1.32
C LEU A 170 6.96 -11.14 0.84
N ALA A 171 5.69 -11.50 0.62
CA ALA A 171 5.33 -12.82 0.15
C ALA A 171 5.78 -13.05 -1.30
N GLY A 172 5.65 -12.04 -2.17
CA GLY A 172 6.20 -12.10 -3.53
C GLY A 172 7.72 -12.24 -3.56
N LEU A 173 8.45 -11.51 -2.71
CA LEU A 173 9.91 -11.66 -2.58
C LEU A 173 10.30 -13.05 -2.07
N ASN A 174 9.49 -13.65 -1.20
CA ASN A 174 9.72 -14.99 -0.70
C ASN A 174 9.45 -16.05 -1.78
N GLU A 175 8.41 -15.84 -2.60
CA GLU A 175 8.10 -16.68 -3.75
C GLU A 175 9.22 -16.61 -4.80
N THR A 176 9.72 -15.42 -5.14
CA THR A 176 10.88 -15.31 -6.05
C THR A 176 12.12 -15.99 -5.47
N ALA A 177 12.37 -15.89 -4.17
CA ALA A 177 13.49 -16.57 -3.53
C ALA A 177 13.35 -18.11 -3.60
N PHE A 178 12.14 -18.67 -3.43
CA PHE A 178 11.90 -20.10 -3.65
C PHE A 178 12.11 -20.52 -5.12
N GLN A 179 11.68 -19.69 -6.07
CA GLN A 179 11.92 -19.94 -7.50
C GLN A 179 13.40 -20.03 -7.86
N HIS A 180 14.25 -19.20 -7.23
CA HIS A 180 15.69 -19.25 -7.44
C HIS A 180 16.36 -20.50 -6.84
N MET A 181 15.73 -21.13 -5.84
CA MET A 181 16.26 -22.35 -5.22
C MET A 181 15.87 -23.61 -6.00
N ASP A 182 14.74 -23.60 -6.71
CA ASP A 182 14.27 -24.76 -7.47
C ASP A 182 13.48 -24.39 -8.73
N ASN A 183 14.00 -24.80 -9.89
CA ASN A 183 13.35 -24.60 -11.19
C ASN A 183 11.97 -25.30 -11.29
N ALA A 184 11.76 -26.38 -10.55
CA ALA A 184 10.45 -27.04 -10.52
C ALA A 184 9.40 -26.20 -9.75
N TYR A 185 9.83 -25.49 -8.71
CA TYR A 185 8.98 -24.49 -8.03
C TYR A 185 8.67 -23.33 -8.98
N PHE A 186 9.67 -22.87 -9.73
CA PHE A 186 9.51 -21.84 -10.76
C PHE A 186 8.45 -22.18 -11.81
N GLU A 187 8.45 -23.40 -12.37
CA GLU A 187 7.43 -23.81 -13.34
C GLU A 187 6.01 -23.79 -12.76
N SER A 188 5.82 -24.19 -11.50
CA SER A 188 4.49 -24.14 -10.84
C SER A 188 4.03 -22.73 -10.44
N SER A 189 4.95 -21.79 -10.25
CA SER A 189 4.69 -20.46 -9.69
C SER A 189 4.85 -19.30 -10.68
N GLN A 190 5.26 -19.58 -11.92
CA GLN A 190 5.49 -18.56 -12.97
C GLN A 190 4.31 -17.60 -13.20
N HIS A 191 3.07 -18.04 -12.92
CA HIS A 191 1.85 -17.25 -13.12
C HIS A 191 1.16 -16.88 -11.80
N SER A 192 1.91 -16.81 -10.70
CA SER A 192 1.35 -16.42 -9.41
C SER A 192 0.80 -14.99 -9.46
N TRP A 193 -0.48 -14.85 -9.11
CA TRP A 193 -1.14 -13.55 -8.98
C TRP A 193 -0.42 -12.66 -7.96
N LEU A 194 0.26 -13.27 -6.98
CA LEU A 194 1.02 -12.59 -5.95
C LEU A 194 2.24 -11.88 -6.52
N LEU A 195 3.03 -12.55 -7.38
CA LEU A 195 4.14 -11.93 -8.09
C LEU A 195 3.64 -10.77 -8.96
N SER A 196 2.54 -10.98 -9.66
CA SER A 196 1.90 -9.92 -10.45
C SER A 196 1.54 -8.71 -9.58
N TRP A 197 0.99 -8.94 -8.39
CA TRP A 197 0.65 -7.88 -7.43
C TRP A 197 1.87 -7.22 -6.81
N MET A 198 2.90 -7.98 -6.44
CA MET A 198 4.20 -7.48 -5.95
C MET A 198 4.78 -6.48 -6.96
N TRP A 199 4.90 -6.88 -8.22
CA TRP A 199 5.39 -6.02 -9.30
C TRP A 199 4.51 -4.78 -9.51
N LEU A 200 3.19 -4.89 -9.31
CA LEU A 200 2.30 -3.73 -9.35
C LEU A 200 2.64 -2.76 -8.21
N VAL A 201 2.79 -3.26 -6.99
CA VAL A 201 3.12 -2.48 -5.79
C VAL A 201 4.47 -1.77 -5.93
N GLU A 202 5.51 -2.47 -6.42
CA GLU A 202 6.85 -1.92 -6.60
C GLU A 202 6.91 -0.80 -7.65
N ASN A 203 6.31 -1.01 -8.83
CA ASN A 203 6.51 -0.10 -9.96
C ASN A 203 5.69 1.19 -9.88
N ALA A 204 4.47 1.14 -9.34
CA ALA A 204 3.58 2.33 -9.27
C ALA A 204 2.48 2.21 -8.22
N GLY A 205 2.19 1.00 -7.75
CA GLY A 205 1.04 0.68 -6.93
C GLY A 205 1.01 1.44 -5.63
N ASN A 206 2.15 1.68 -4.98
CA ASN A 206 2.19 2.42 -3.72
C ASN A 206 1.59 3.84 -3.85
N TRP A 207 2.03 4.65 -4.80
CA TRP A 207 1.48 6.01 -4.99
C TRP A 207 0.04 5.97 -5.49
N PHE A 208 -0.25 5.06 -6.41
CA PHE A 208 -1.55 4.93 -7.02
C PHE A 208 -2.63 4.50 -6.01
N GLN A 209 -2.37 3.48 -5.19
CA GLN A 209 -3.29 3.00 -4.15
C GLN A 209 -3.57 4.08 -3.10
N ASN A 210 -2.57 4.87 -2.74
CA ASN A 210 -2.73 6.03 -1.85
C ASN A 210 -3.74 7.04 -2.38
N VAL A 211 -3.62 7.41 -3.65
CA VAL A 211 -4.54 8.35 -4.31
C VAL A 211 -5.95 7.77 -4.41
N VAL A 212 -6.08 6.50 -4.82
CA VAL A 212 -7.39 5.81 -4.92
C VAL A 212 -8.09 5.76 -3.56
N LEU A 213 -7.39 5.35 -2.50
CA LEU A 213 -7.96 5.26 -1.15
C LEU A 213 -8.33 6.64 -0.61
N ALA A 214 -7.51 7.66 -0.87
CA ALA A 214 -7.84 9.03 -0.47
C ALA A 214 -9.11 9.56 -1.17
N LEU A 215 -9.27 9.25 -2.47
CA LEU A 215 -10.46 9.61 -3.24
C LEU A 215 -11.71 8.88 -2.73
N LEU A 216 -11.58 7.59 -2.40
CA LEU A 216 -12.64 6.81 -1.76
C LEU A 216 -13.03 7.43 -0.41
N GLY A 217 -12.05 7.78 0.42
CA GLY A 217 -12.29 8.46 1.69
C GLY A 217 -13.05 9.79 1.51
N GLY A 218 -12.64 10.58 0.52
CA GLY A 218 -13.32 11.82 0.13
C GLY A 218 -14.76 11.59 -0.33
N ALA A 219 -14.99 10.56 -1.16
CA ALA A 219 -16.33 10.22 -1.66
C ALA A 219 -17.27 9.73 -0.54
N ILE A 220 -16.77 8.89 0.38
CA ILE A 220 -17.53 8.41 1.54
C ILE A 220 -17.94 9.58 2.43
N LEU A 221 -17.01 10.46 2.78
CA LEU A 221 -17.30 11.64 3.61
C LEU A 221 -18.40 12.51 3.00
N GLN A 222 -18.38 12.71 1.69
CA GLN A 222 -19.40 13.50 0.99
C GLN A 222 -20.77 12.86 1.04
N ARG A 223 -20.86 11.53 0.85
CA ARG A 223 -22.13 10.80 0.98
C ARG A 223 -22.72 10.95 2.39
N ILE A 224 -21.88 10.83 3.41
CA ILE A 224 -22.28 11.05 4.81
C ILE A 224 -22.80 12.48 5.02
N GLN A 225 -22.13 13.49 4.47
CA GLN A 225 -22.56 14.88 4.58
C GLN A 225 -23.86 15.18 3.83
N ALA A 226 -24.06 14.60 2.64
CA ALA A 226 -25.29 14.76 1.87
C ALA A 226 -26.48 14.15 2.61
N SER A 227 -26.32 12.94 3.17
CA SER A 227 -27.37 12.28 3.96
C SER A 227 -27.76 13.05 5.23
N ASN A 228 -26.86 13.82 5.82
CA ASN A 228 -27.17 14.62 7.00
C ASN A 228 -27.92 15.92 6.67
N ARG A 229 -27.82 16.41 5.43
CA ARG A 229 -28.56 17.62 4.98
C ARG A 229 -30.01 17.34 4.64
N THR A 230 -30.35 16.09 4.30
CA THR A 230 -31.73 15.70 3.98
C THR A 230 -32.55 15.31 5.21
N ARG A 231 -31.90 15.17 6.37
CA ARG A 231 -32.52 14.74 7.64
C ARG A 231 -32.73 15.87 8.66
N GLY A 232 -32.24 17.06 8.39
CA GLY A 232 -32.36 18.24 9.26
C GLY A 232 -33.01 19.38 8.50
#